data_AF-A0A7S3UWU5-F1
#
_entry.id   AF-A0A7S3UWU5-F1
#
_cell.length_a   1.000
_cell.length_b   1.000
_cell.length_c   1.000
_cell.angle_alpha   90.00
_cell.angle_beta   90.00
_cell.angle_gamma   90.00
#
_symmetry.space_group_name_H-M   'P 1'
#
loop_
_entity.id
_entity.type
_entity.pdbx_description
1 polymer ?
#
loop_
_entity_poly.entity_id
_entity_poly.type
_entity_poly.pdbx_seq_one_letter_code
_entity_poly.pdbx_strand_id
1 'polypeptide(L)'
;PADPKFTFADMAALQLHEHVDDVADVVETAQKEQKIETKLGVIERAWADLVLDYVPHKDTEMFVVKPSEDVVENLEAHQMELQTMIGQGKFVDYFRDQVARWQRDLGQVEAVLKLAVAVQRQWCSLE
;
A
#
# COMPACT_ATOMS: atom_id res chain seq x y z
N PRO A 1 -13.31 -1.47 22.66
CA PRO A 1 -14.45 -2.07 23.41
C PRO A 1 -15.04 -3.26 22.63
N ALA A 2 -14.58 -4.48 22.94
CA ALA A 2 -15.03 -5.72 22.27
C ALA A 2 -15.70 -6.71 23.26
N ASP A 3 -15.99 -6.26 24.49
CA ASP A 3 -16.67 -7.08 25.48
C ASP A 3 -18.17 -7.16 25.15
N PRO A 4 -18.75 -8.36 24.96
CA PRO A 4 -20.18 -8.53 24.71
C PRO A 4 -21.10 -8.02 25.83
N LYS A 5 -20.57 -7.64 26.99
CA LYS A 5 -21.30 -6.99 28.09
C LYS A 5 -21.29 -5.46 28.03
N PHE A 6 -20.56 -4.84 27.10
CA PHE A 6 -20.53 -3.40 26.98
C PHE A 6 -21.90 -2.87 26.51
N THR A 7 -22.57 -2.13 27.38
CA THR A 7 -23.91 -1.58 27.13
C THR A 7 -23.88 -0.07 26.91
N PHE A 8 -24.96 0.48 26.34
CA PHE A 8 -25.13 1.93 26.23
C PHE A 8 -25.13 2.64 27.59
N ALA A 9 -25.59 1.96 28.65
CA ALA A 9 -25.54 2.50 30.01
C ALA A 9 -24.09 2.69 30.49
N ASP A 10 -23.18 1.78 30.13
CA ASP A 10 -21.75 1.92 30.42
C ASP A 10 -21.15 3.11 29.65
N MET A 11 -21.55 3.31 28.39
CA MET A 11 -21.12 4.47 27.60
C MET A 11 -21.65 5.80 28.16
N ALA A 12 -22.89 5.84 28.66
CA ALA A 12 -23.47 7.01 29.31
C ALA A 12 -22.81 7.30 30.66
N ALA A 13 -22.41 6.27 31.41
CA ALA A 13 -21.71 6.39 32.68
C ALA A 13 -20.27 6.94 32.55
N LEU A 14 -19.66 6.84 31.37
CA LEU A 14 -18.34 7.42 31.08
C LEU A 14 -18.35 8.95 30.97
N GLN A 15 -19.52 9.61 31.04
CA GLN A 15 -19.67 11.07 30.98
C GLN A 15 -18.82 11.71 29.85
N LEU A 16 -18.80 11.10 28.66
CA LEU A 16 -17.97 11.52 27.52
C LEU A 16 -18.16 12.99 27.11
N HIS A 17 -19.27 13.62 27.50
CA HIS A 17 -19.57 15.04 27.30
C HIS A 17 -18.75 15.99 28.20
N GLU A 18 -18.07 15.47 29.23
CA GLU A 18 -17.11 16.23 30.05
C GLU A 18 -15.67 16.13 29.48
N HIS A 19 -15.43 15.20 28.56
CA HIS A 19 -14.13 14.91 27.92
C HIS A 19 -14.19 15.04 26.39
N VAL A 20 -14.95 16.02 25.90
CA VAL A 20 -15.28 16.16 24.47
C VAL A 20 -14.04 16.23 23.60
N ASP A 21 -13.00 16.96 24.02
CA ASP A 21 -11.78 17.15 23.25
C ASP A 21 -10.99 15.83 23.10
N ASP A 22 -10.82 15.08 24.19
CA ASP A 22 -10.13 13.78 24.16
C ASP A 22 -10.88 12.76 23.30
N VAL A 23 -12.22 12.75 23.39
CA VAL A 23 -13.07 11.87 22.57
C VAL A 23 -13.00 12.26 21.10
N ALA A 24 -13.00 13.56 20.78
CA ALA A 24 -12.87 14.05 19.42
C ALA A 24 -11.52 13.64 18.81
N ASP A 25 -10.42 13.74 19.56
CA ASP A 25 -9.08 13.32 19.13
C ASP A 25 -9.00 11.82 18.84
N VAL A 26 -9.63 10.98 19.67
CA VAL A 26 -9.71 9.53 19.44
C VAL A 26 -10.55 9.22 18.20
N VAL A 27 -11.69 9.89 18.02
CA VAL A 27 -12.54 9.71 16.84
C VAL A 27 -11.82 10.14 15.57
N GLU A 28 -11.11 11.26 15.59
CA GLU A 28 -10.30 11.69 14.44
C GLU A 28 -9.23 10.65 14.11
N THR A 29 -8.51 10.17 15.12
CA THR A 29 -7.46 9.16 14.94
C THR A 29 -8.03 7.89 14.31
N ALA A 30 -9.14 7.37 14.84
CA ALA A 30 -9.82 6.20 14.30
C ALA A 30 -10.29 6.41 12.84
N GLN A 31 -10.80 7.60 12.50
CA GLN A 31 -11.18 7.91 11.12
C GLN A 31 -9.99 7.94 10.16
N LYS A 32 -8.82 8.41 10.61
CA LYS A 32 -7.60 8.42 9.79
C LYS A 32 -7.03 7.01 9.64
N GLU A 33 -6.98 6.24 10.72
CA GLU A 33 -6.56 4.84 10.73
C GLU A 33 -7.40 3.98 9.78
N GLN A 34 -8.73 4.12 9.81
CA GLN A 34 -9.62 3.40 8.90
C GLN A 34 -9.31 3.70 7.42
N LYS A 35 -8.95 4.95 7.09
CA LYS A 35 -8.58 5.34 5.74
C LYS A 35 -7.26 4.69 5.32
N ILE A 36 -6.28 4.62 6.22
CA ILE A 36 -5.00 3.94 5.97
C ILE A 36 -5.24 2.46 5.73
N GLU A 37 -6.01 1.79 6.60
CA GLU A 37 -6.35 0.37 6.48
C GLU A 37 -7.04 0.07 5.14
N THR A 38 -8.02 0.88 4.76
CA THR A 38 -8.75 0.71 3.51
C THR A 38 -7.81 0.78 2.30
N LYS A 39 -6.89 1.76 2.29
CA LYS A 39 -5.92 1.92 1.20
C LYS A 39 -4.90 0.78 1.17
N LEU A 40 -4.37 0.36 2.32
CA LEU A 40 -3.48 -0.79 2.41
C LEU A 40 -4.14 -2.06 1.86
N GLY A 41 -5.42 -2.27 2.17
CA GLY A 41 -6.19 -3.39 1.62
C GLY A 41 -6.45 -3.29 0.11
N VAL A 42 -6.43 -2.10 -0.49
CA VAL A 42 -6.46 -1.94 -1.96
C VAL A 42 -5.11 -2.33 -2.56
N ILE A 43 -4.01 -1.83 -1.99
CA ILE A 43 -2.64 -2.15 -2.42
C ILE A 43 -2.43 -3.68 -2.37
N GLU A 44 -2.75 -4.31 -1.25
CA GLU A 44 -2.57 -5.75 -1.07
C GLU A 44 -3.33 -6.57 -2.11
N ARG A 45 -4.59 -6.23 -2.39
CA ARG A 45 -5.39 -6.93 -3.40
C ARG A 45 -4.86 -6.70 -4.81
N ALA A 46 -4.50 -5.47 -5.16
CA ALA A 46 -3.94 -5.17 -6.47
C ALA A 46 -2.67 -6.00 -6.73
N TRP A 47 -1.74 -6.03 -5.78
CA TRP A 47 -0.48 -6.78 -5.92
C TRP A 47 -0.59 -8.29 -5.78
N ALA A 48 -1.73 -8.80 -5.30
CA ALA A 48 -2.05 -10.23 -5.35
C ALA A 48 -2.42 -10.69 -6.78
N ASP A 49 -3.05 -9.81 -7.57
CA ASP A 49 -3.59 -10.14 -8.89
C ASP A 49 -2.72 -9.64 -10.06
N LEU A 50 -1.84 -8.67 -9.84
CA LEU A 50 -0.97 -8.11 -10.88
C LEU A 50 0.06 -9.14 -11.36
N VAL A 51 0.14 -9.31 -12.69
CA VAL A 51 1.07 -10.24 -13.35
C VAL A 51 1.97 -9.46 -14.31
N LEU A 52 3.24 -9.85 -14.37
CA LEU A 52 4.16 -9.36 -15.39
C LEU A 52 4.02 -10.16 -16.67
N ASP A 53 3.82 -9.47 -17.78
CA ASP A 53 3.75 -10.11 -19.09
C ASP A 53 5.14 -10.39 -19.65
N TYR A 54 5.22 -11.50 -20.41
CA TYR A 54 6.42 -11.94 -21.11
C TYR A 54 6.08 -12.14 -22.57
N VAL A 55 6.93 -11.62 -23.47
CA VAL A 55 6.74 -11.73 -24.91
C VAL A 55 7.93 -12.40 -25.58
N PRO A 56 7.72 -13.24 -26.62
CA PRO A 56 8.81 -13.86 -27.37
C PRO A 56 9.72 -12.80 -28.01
N HIS A 57 11.03 -13.01 -27.99
CA HIS A 57 12.00 -12.17 -28.69
C HIS A 57 12.27 -12.70 -30.10
N LYS A 58 11.72 -12.03 -31.13
CA LYS A 58 11.90 -12.41 -32.55
C LYS A 58 11.57 -13.91 -32.77
N ASP A 59 12.39 -14.61 -33.56
CA ASP A 59 12.30 -16.05 -33.81
C ASP A 59 13.20 -16.87 -32.86
N THR A 60 13.53 -16.32 -31.68
CA THR A 60 14.33 -17.03 -30.67
C THR A 60 13.43 -17.78 -29.68
N GLU A 61 14.00 -18.72 -28.92
CA GLU A 61 13.31 -19.39 -27.81
C GLU A 61 13.27 -18.54 -26.52
N MET A 62 13.72 -17.28 -26.58
CA MET A 62 13.85 -16.38 -25.43
C MET A 62 12.61 -15.50 -25.25
N PHE A 63 12.25 -15.23 -24.00
CA PHE A 63 11.17 -14.31 -23.63
C PHE A 63 11.72 -13.08 -22.92
N VAL A 64 11.21 -11.90 -23.27
CA VAL A 64 11.54 -10.63 -22.61
C VAL A 64 10.38 -10.14 -21.76
N VAL A 65 10.72 -9.48 -20.66
CA VAL A 65 9.74 -8.88 -19.75
C VAL A 65 9.15 -7.67 -20.44
N LYS A 66 7.81 -7.61 -20.49
CA LYS A 66 7.07 -6.45 -20.93
C LYS A 66 6.09 -6.09 -19.83
N PRO A 67 6.45 -5.17 -18.92
CA PRO A 67 5.50 -4.70 -17.92
C PRO A 67 4.32 -4.06 -18.65
N SER A 68 3.09 -4.42 -18.28
CA SER A 68 1.91 -3.73 -18.79
C SER A 68 1.86 -2.30 -18.25
N GLU A 69 1.18 -1.40 -18.98
CA GLU A 69 0.95 -0.03 -18.51
C GLU A 69 0.28 -0.04 -17.14
N ASP A 70 -0.70 -0.92 -16.93
CA ASP A 70 -1.38 -1.12 -15.66
C ASP A 70 -0.42 -1.42 -14.50
N VAL A 71 0.58 -2.31 -14.68
CA VAL A 71 1.56 -2.63 -13.63
C VAL A 71 2.40 -1.41 -13.26
N VAL A 72 2.84 -0.64 -14.26
CA VAL A 72 3.69 0.54 -14.03
C VAL A 72 2.89 1.65 -13.35
N GLU A 73 1.67 1.93 -13.81
CA GLU A 73 0.79 2.94 -13.22
C GLU A 73 0.42 2.60 -11.77
N ASN A 74 0.05 1.34 -11.51
CA ASN A 74 -0.25 0.89 -10.14
C ASN A 74 0.98 1.00 -9.23
N LEU A 75 2.18 0.72 -9.75
CA LEU A 75 3.42 0.85 -8.98
C LEU A 75 3.71 2.28 -8.58
N GLU A 76 3.66 3.22 -9.51
CA GLU A 76 3.90 4.64 -9.22
C GLU A 76 2.82 5.21 -8.28
N ALA A 77 1.55 4.91 -8.54
CA ALA A 77 0.44 5.37 -7.73
C ALA A 77 0.53 4.85 -6.29
N HIS A 78 0.71 3.54 -6.10
CA HIS A 78 0.77 2.94 -4.77
C HIS A 78 2.02 3.37 -3.99
N GLN A 79 3.17 3.58 -4.65
CA GLN A 79 4.33 4.16 -3.98
C GLN A 79 4.07 5.58 -3.47
N MET A 80 3.41 6.44 -4.27
CA MET A 80 3.05 7.79 -3.85
C MET A 80 2.03 7.77 -2.69
N GLU A 81 1.09 6.84 -2.71
CA GLU A 81 0.14 6.66 -1.60
C GLU A 81 0.84 6.23 -0.31
N LEU A 82 1.75 5.24 -0.37
CA LEU A 82 2.51 4.77 0.79
C LEU A 82 3.40 5.89 1.37
N GLN A 83 4.05 6.67 0.50
CA GLN A 83 4.82 7.85 0.92
C GLN A 83 3.95 8.88 1.65
N THR A 84 2.73 9.09 1.17
CA THR A 84 1.76 10.00 1.81
C THR A 84 1.31 9.47 3.17
N MET A 85 1.05 8.16 3.30
CA MET A 85 0.64 7.54 4.57
C MET A 85 1.72 7.68 5.65
N ILE A 86 2.99 7.45 5.31
CA ILE A 86 4.12 7.64 6.26
C ILE A 86 4.17 9.07 6.78
N GLY A 87 3.84 10.05 5.93
CA GLY A 87 3.80 11.47 6.29
C GLY A 87 2.69 11.84 7.29
N GLN A 88 1.74 10.94 7.59
CA GLN A 88 0.60 11.23 8.48
C GLN A 88 0.94 11.17 9.98
N GLY A 89 2.19 10.92 10.36
CA GLY A 89 2.66 11.06 11.74
C GLY A 89 1.98 10.09 12.70
N LYS A 90 1.32 10.61 13.75
CA LYS A 90 0.66 9.78 14.77
C LYS A 90 -0.42 8.84 14.22
N PHE A 91 -1.07 9.22 13.12
CA PHE A 91 -2.18 8.46 12.55
C PHE A 91 -1.74 7.18 11.85
N VAL A 92 -0.47 7.07 11.45
CA VAL A 92 0.07 5.87 10.83
C VAL A 92 0.74 4.93 11.83
N ASP A 93 0.86 5.30 13.11
CA ASP A 93 1.68 4.56 14.08
C ASP A 93 1.29 3.09 14.20
N TYR A 94 -0.02 2.79 14.25
CA TYR A 94 -0.51 1.40 14.27
C TYR A 94 -0.13 0.60 13.00
N PHE A 95 -0.12 1.26 11.84
CA PHE A 95 0.16 0.63 10.54
C PHE A 95 1.60 0.85 10.05
N ARG A 96 2.46 1.49 10.83
CA ARG A 96 3.78 1.99 10.39
C ARG A 96 4.64 0.87 9.80
N ASP A 97 4.68 -0.27 10.47
CA ASP A 97 5.46 -1.42 10.02
C ASP A 97 4.92 -2.02 8.72
N GLN A 98 3.60 -2.07 8.58
CA GLN A 98 2.95 -2.57 7.36
C GLN A 98 3.18 -1.64 6.18
N VAL A 99 3.04 -0.33 6.38
CA VAL A 99 3.31 0.68 5.34
C VAL A 99 4.78 0.66 4.94
N ALA A 100 5.71 0.59 5.90
CA ALA A 100 7.14 0.52 5.63
C ALA A 100 7.54 -0.75 4.87
N ARG A 101 6.93 -1.90 5.20
CA ARG A 101 7.11 -3.14 4.45
C ARG A 101 6.67 -2.97 3.01
N TRP A 102 5.46 -2.48 2.76
CA TRP A 102 4.96 -2.27 1.40
C TRP A 102 5.83 -1.28 0.62
N GLN A 103 6.28 -0.20 1.25
CA GLN A 103 7.17 0.76 0.60
C GLN A 103 8.49 0.10 0.15
N ARG A 104 9.09 -0.72 1.01
CA ARG A 104 10.31 -1.45 0.68
C ARG A 104 10.06 -2.46 -0.43
N ASP A 105 9.01 -3.26 -0.31
CA ASP A 105 8.72 -4.35 -1.24
C ASP A 105 8.41 -3.77 -2.64
N LEU A 106 7.58 -2.72 -2.74
CA LEU A 106 7.31 -2.05 -4.02
C LEU A 106 8.52 -1.27 -4.55
N GLY A 107 9.33 -0.67 -3.68
CA GLY A 107 10.59 -0.03 -4.09
C GLY A 107 11.58 -1.03 -4.71
N GLN A 108 11.63 -2.26 -4.19
CA GLN A 108 12.43 -3.33 -4.77
C GLN A 108 11.90 -3.77 -6.12
N VAL A 109 10.58 -3.96 -6.25
CA VAL A 109 9.94 -4.28 -7.53
C VAL A 109 10.30 -3.24 -8.59
N GLU A 110 10.17 -1.95 -8.27
CA GLU A 110 10.52 -0.86 -9.20
C GLU A 110 11.99 -0.91 -9.63
N ALA A 111 12.91 -1.07 -8.68
CA ALA A 111 14.34 -1.11 -8.98
C ALA A 111 14.70 -2.30 -9.89
N VAL A 112 14.16 -3.49 -9.57
CA VAL A 112 14.40 -4.71 -10.35
C VAL A 112 13.77 -4.59 -11.74
N LEU A 113 12.55 -4.07 -11.85
CA LEU A 113 11.85 -3.91 -13.13
C LEU A 113 12.59 -2.96 -14.06
N LYS A 114 13.04 -1.80 -13.54
CA LYS A 114 13.84 -0.83 -14.30
C LYS A 114 15.15 -1.43 -14.79
N LEU A 115 15.84 -2.17 -13.92
CA LEU A 115 17.10 -2.83 -14.29
C LEU A 115 16.87 -3.93 -15.34
N ALA A 116 15.84 -4.77 -15.16
CA ALA A 116 15.51 -5.84 -16.09
C ALA A 116 15.21 -5.29 -17.49
N VAL A 117 14.38 -4.25 -17.60
CA VAL A 117 14.06 -3.59 -18.88
C VAL A 117 15.31 -2.97 -19.50
N ALA A 118 16.17 -2.31 -18.71
CA ALA A 118 17.40 -1.70 -19.21
C ALA A 118 18.38 -2.75 -19.77
N VAL A 119 18.59 -3.84 -19.03
CA VAL A 119 19.47 -4.95 -19.45
C VAL A 119 18.90 -5.63 -20.70
N GLN A 120 17.60 -5.92 -20.72
CA GLN A 120 16.94 -6.51 -21.89
C GLN A 120 17.07 -5.61 -23.12
N ARG A 121 16.88 -4.28 -22.98
CA ARG A 121 17.05 -3.34 -24.09
C ARG A 121 18.47 -3.36 -24.65
N GLN A 122 19.48 -3.40 -23.78
CA GLN A 122 20.88 -3.49 -24.21
C GLN A 122 21.17 -4.82 -24.90
N TRP A 123 20.73 -5.92 -24.32
CA TRP A 123 20.90 -7.26 -24.89
C TRP A 123 20.24 -7.38 -26.27
N CYS A 124 18.97 -6.99 -26.40
CA CYS A 124 18.23 -6.96 -27.68
C CYS A 124 18.86 -6.06 -28.75
N SER A 125 19.70 -5.09 -28.36
CA SER A 125 20.41 -4.21 -29.32
C SER A 125 21.74 -4.79 -29.80
N LEU A 126 22.29 -5.76 -29.05
CA LEU A 126 23.52 -6.47 -29.39
C LEU A 126 23.26 -7.73 -30.22
N GLU A 127 22.05 -8.30 -30.11
CA GLU A 127 21.57 -9.45 -30.87
C GLU A 127 20.78 -9.06 -32.13
#